data_AF-A0A0F9DEW6-F1
#
_entry.id   AF-A0A0F9DEW6-F1
#
_cell.length_a   1.000
_cell.length_b   1.000
_cell.length_c   1.000
_cell.angle_alpha   90.00
_cell.angle_beta   90.00
_cell.angle_gamma   90.00
#
_symmetry.space_group_name_H-M   'P 1'
#
loop_
_entity.id
_entity.type
_entity.pdbx_description
1 polymer ?
#
loop_
_entity_poly.entity_id
_entity_poly.type
_entity_poly.pdbx_seq_one_letter_code
_entity_poly.pdbx_strand_id
1 'polypeptide(L)'
;MILTEFTYEKLRSAKGKITLPVHEISILIGQNGGGKTTTLDALNLFFKIKMTIRNEDINSSLRAENPEVVFSGKFQITDEEKEFFNTFDSNLEGDYITIYKKFDLPNDESELDDIGNSIAKNLVAREFSDFLKTVASVVCKTTETTLDKLVETVDKAYTDLWNNGYEPDQLYIPYLLNNEIRK
;
A
#
# COMPACT_ATOMS: atom_id res chain seq x y z
N MET A 1 -2.96 -10.02 16.88
CA MET A 1 -1.54 -10.02 16.49
C MET A 1 -0.73 -9.06 17.33
N ILE A 2 0.45 -9.46 17.80
CA ILE A 2 1.37 -8.63 18.60
C ILE A 2 2.71 -8.55 17.87
N LEU A 3 3.23 -7.34 17.62
CA LEU A 3 4.57 -7.16 17.04
C LEU A 3 5.64 -7.55 18.08
N THR A 4 6.51 -8.50 17.72
CA THR A 4 7.57 -9.04 18.61
C THR A 4 8.97 -8.68 18.14
N GLU A 5 9.14 -8.41 16.85
CA GLU A 5 10.41 -7.96 16.29
C GLU A 5 10.13 -7.07 15.09
N PHE A 6 10.83 -5.94 15.00
CA PHE A 6 10.80 -5.07 13.85
C PHE A 6 12.21 -4.93 13.27
N THR A 7 12.33 -5.07 11.95
CA THR A 7 13.59 -4.86 11.26
C THR A 7 13.44 -3.86 10.13
N TYR A 8 14.49 -3.08 9.91
CA TYR A 8 14.59 -2.19 8.76
C TYR A 8 16.03 -2.12 8.25
N GLU A 9 16.17 -1.90 6.95
CA GLU A 9 17.45 -1.78 6.27
C GLU A 9 17.42 -0.61 5.27
N LYS A 10 18.59 -0.02 5.00
CA LYS A 10 18.80 1.04 3.98
C LYS A 10 18.02 2.35 4.19
N LEU A 11 17.46 2.59 5.39
CA LEU A 11 16.76 3.84 5.74
C LEU A 11 17.71 4.87 6.42
N ARG A 12 17.79 6.08 5.86
CA ARG A 12 18.61 7.22 6.35
C ARG A 12 20.03 6.81 6.76
N SER A 13 20.49 7.15 7.96
CA SER A 13 21.86 6.88 8.42
C SER A 13 22.13 5.43 8.84
N ALA A 14 21.17 4.51 8.69
CA ALA A 14 21.35 3.11 9.08
C ALA A 14 22.39 2.43 8.19
N LYS A 15 23.50 2.03 8.81
CA LYS A 15 24.57 1.24 8.17
C LYS A 15 24.27 -0.25 8.36
N GLY A 16 23.36 -0.77 7.52
CA GLY A 16 22.94 -2.17 7.52
C GLY A 16 21.57 -2.41 8.15
N LYS A 17 21.26 -3.69 8.39
CA LYS A 17 20.00 -4.15 8.99
C LYS A 17 19.96 -3.83 10.48
N ILE A 18 18.95 -3.07 10.89
CA ILE A 18 18.62 -2.83 12.29
C ILE A 18 17.50 -3.77 12.69
N THR A 19 17.67 -4.47 13.81
CA THR A 19 16.68 -5.41 14.37
C THR A 19 16.34 -4.96 15.78
N LEU A 20 15.05 -4.81 16.06
CA LEU A 20 14.52 -4.29 17.32
C LEU A 20 13.56 -5.31 17.91
N PRO A 21 13.88 -5.92 19.06
CA PRO A 21 12.90 -6.67 19.82
C PRO A 21 11.82 -5.70 20.31
N VAL A 22 10.57 -6.10 20.14
CA VAL A 22 9.40 -5.31 20.55
C VAL A 22 8.66 -6.09 21.63
N HIS A 23 8.49 -5.42 22.77
CA HIS A 23 7.69 -5.90 23.89
C HIS A 23 6.49 -4.99 24.11
N GLU A 24 5.58 -5.39 24.99
CA GLU A 24 4.37 -4.63 25.36
C GLU A 24 4.68 -3.15 25.65
N ILE A 25 5.78 -2.89 26.36
CA ILE A 25 6.34 -1.56 26.55
C ILE A 25 7.78 -1.58 26.08
N SER A 26 8.07 -0.80 25.03
CA SER A 26 9.41 -0.65 24.47
C SER A 26 9.83 0.81 24.56
N ILE A 27 11.02 1.07 25.12
CA ILE A 27 11.57 2.42 25.27
C ILE A 27 12.85 2.54 24.46
N LEU A 28 12.92 3.55 23.59
CA LEU A 28 14.08 3.80 22.75
C LEU A 28 14.97 4.87 23.37
N ILE A 29 16.12 4.46 23.91
CA ILE A 29 17.09 5.34 24.58
C ILE A 29 18.37 5.42 23.78
N GLY A 30 18.92 6.63 23.64
CA GLY A 30 20.17 6.85 22.91
C GLY A 30 20.52 8.34 22.82
N GLN A 31 21.75 8.64 22.43
CA GLN A 31 22.24 10.01 22.23
C GLN A 31 21.54 10.70 21.05
N ASN A 32 21.69 12.03 20.95
CA ASN A 32 21.24 12.78 19.77
C ASN A 32 21.97 12.27 18.52
N GLY A 33 21.24 12.10 17.42
CA GLY A 33 21.76 11.45 16.22
C GLY A 33 21.86 9.92 16.28
N GLY A 34 21.56 9.28 17.42
CA GLY A 34 21.60 7.83 17.59
C GLY A 34 20.48 7.03 16.90
N GLY A 35 19.83 7.61 15.88
CA GLY A 35 18.82 6.92 15.07
C GLY A 35 17.41 6.80 15.67
N LYS A 36 17.15 7.35 16.87
CA LYS A 36 15.85 7.22 17.54
C LYS A 36 14.66 7.65 16.68
N THR A 37 14.73 8.86 16.12
CA THR A 37 13.68 9.39 15.24
C THR A 37 13.55 8.56 13.96
N THR A 38 14.67 8.15 13.37
CA THR A 38 14.68 7.26 12.19
C THR A 38 13.96 5.94 12.46
N THR A 39 14.18 5.33 13.62
CA THR A 39 13.50 4.09 14.02
C THR A 39 11.98 4.29 14.17
N LEU A 40 11.56 5.38 14.81
CA LEU A 40 10.13 5.69 14.96
C LEU A 40 9.47 5.99 13.61
N ASP A 41 10.18 6.69 12.73
CA ASP A 41 9.72 6.95 11.36
C ASP A 41 9.61 5.65 10.56
N ALA A 42 10.56 4.73 10.69
CA ALA A 42 10.50 3.41 10.07
C ALA A 42 9.28 2.61 10.51
N LEU A 43 8.99 2.59 11.82
CA LEU A 43 7.79 1.95 12.37
C LEU A 43 6.51 2.60 11.83
N ASN A 44 6.46 3.94 11.80
CA ASN A 44 5.33 4.67 11.25
C ASN A 44 5.11 4.36 9.76
N LEU A 45 6.19 4.32 8.97
CA LEU A 45 6.17 3.94 7.56
C LEU A 45 5.72 2.51 7.35
N PHE A 46 6.12 1.59 8.23
CA PHE A 46 5.72 0.18 8.16
C PHE A 46 4.20 0.04 8.33
N PHE A 47 3.62 0.62 9.38
CA PHE A 47 2.21 0.50 9.71
C PHE A 47 1.25 1.31 8.82
N LYS A 48 1.72 2.36 8.14
CA LYS A 48 0.87 3.16 7.25
C LYS A 48 0.64 2.47 5.90
N ILE A 49 -0.62 2.25 5.54
CA ILE A 49 -1.02 1.55 4.30
C ILE A 49 -0.58 2.31 3.04
N LYS A 50 -0.68 3.65 3.03
CA LYS A 50 -0.35 4.49 1.86
C LYS A 50 0.72 5.52 2.22
N MET A 51 1.98 5.13 2.13
CA MET A 51 3.09 6.08 2.22
C MET A 51 4.12 5.78 1.14
N THR A 52 4.66 6.85 0.56
CA THR A 52 5.83 6.84 -0.30
C THR A 52 7.05 7.27 0.51
N ILE A 53 8.17 6.60 0.29
CA ILE A 53 9.46 7.04 0.82
C ILE A 53 9.98 8.14 -0.11
N ARG A 54 10.49 9.23 0.47
CA ARG A 54 11.11 10.33 -0.29
C ARG A 54 12.59 10.06 -0.49
N ASN A 55 13.18 10.65 -1.52
CA ASN A 55 14.61 10.52 -1.79
C ASN A 55 15.53 11.00 -0.65
N GLU A 56 15.02 11.91 0.19
CA GLU A 56 15.68 12.43 1.39
C GLU A 56 15.76 11.41 2.54
N ASP A 57 14.86 10.42 2.56
CA ASP A 57 14.80 9.38 3.58
C ASP A 57 15.74 8.20 3.28
N ILE A 58 16.37 8.19 2.10
CA ILE A 58 17.29 7.14 1.67
C ILE A 58 18.68 7.39 2.23
N ASN A 59 19.39 6.33 2.61
CA ASN A 59 20.82 6.43 2.87
C ASN A 59 21.57 6.86 1.62
N SER A 60 22.07 8.11 1.59
CA SER A 60 22.81 8.66 0.45
C SER A 60 24.07 7.86 0.09
N SER A 61 24.65 7.13 1.06
CA SER A 61 25.84 6.29 0.81
C SER A 61 25.54 4.97 0.09
N LEU A 62 24.26 4.60 -0.11
CA LEU A 62 23.85 3.31 -0.69
C LEU A 62 23.13 3.46 -2.04
N ARG A 63 23.15 4.65 -2.64
CA ARG A 63 22.50 4.93 -3.95
C ARG A 63 23.07 4.15 -5.14
N ALA A 64 24.22 3.50 -5.00
CA ALA A 64 24.94 2.88 -6.12
C ALA A 64 24.54 1.43 -6.42
N GLU A 65 23.86 0.72 -5.50
CA GLU A 65 23.55 -0.71 -5.66
C GLU A 65 22.15 -1.02 -5.09
N ASN A 66 21.13 -1.05 -5.95
CA ASN A 66 19.73 -1.38 -5.65
C ASN A 66 19.14 -0.61 -4.45
N PRO A 67 18.53 0.56 -4.72
CA PRO A 67 17.91 1.38 -3.70
C PRO A 67 16.54 0.78 -3.35
N GLU A 68 16.55 -0.34 -2.61
CA GLU A 68 15.35 -0.88 -1.97
C GLU A 68 15.43 -0.59 -0.47
N VAL A 69 14.39 0.01 0.09
CA VAL A 69 14.21 0.07 1.55
C VAL A 69 13.32 -1.09 1.95
N VAL A 70 13.80 -1.93 2.87
CA VAL A 70 13.11 -3.14 3.29
C VAL A 70 12.80 -3.07 4.77
N PHE A 71 11.53 -3.27 5.11
CA PHE A 71 11.05 -3.43 6.48
C PHE A 71 10.48 -4.83 6.66
N SER A 72 10.61 -5.37 7.87
CA SER A 72 9.88 -6.58 8.27
C SER A 72 9.37 -6.47 9.70
N GLY A 73 8.17 -6.98 9.94
CA GLY A 73 7.59 -7.12 11.27
C GLY A 73 7.26 -8.58 11.54
N LYS A 74 7.82 -9.15 12.61
CA LYS A 74 7.46 -10.47 13.10
C LYS A 74 6.36 -10.34 14.15
N PHE A 75 5.21 -10.93 13.87
CA PHE A 75 4.04 -10.86 14.72
C PHE A 75 3.75 -12.22 15.34
N GLN A 76 3.48 -12.23 16.64
CA GLN A 76 2.83 -13.36 17.27
C GLN A 76 1.33 -13.32 16.95
N ILE A 77 0.77 -14.46 16.59
CA ILE A 77 -0.64 -14.61 16.19
C ILE A 77 -1.36 -15.58 17.15
N THR A 78 -2.66 -15.38 17.31
CA THR A 78 -3.51 -16.32 18.07
C THR A 78 -3.88 -17.54 17.21
N ASP A 79 -4.41 -18.60 17.82
CA ASP A 79 -4.91 -19.78 17.09
C ASP A 79 -6.00 -19.40 16.06
N GLU A 80 -6.90 -18.48 16.43
CA GLU A 80 -7.95 -17.94 15.55
C GLU A 80 -7.37 -17.19 14.34
N GLU A 81 -6.34 -16.36 14.56
CA GLU A 81 -5.64 -15.65 13.48
C GLU A 81 -4.86 -16.61 12.58
N LYS A 82 -4.28 -17.66 13.17
CA LYS A 82 -3.54 -18.72 12.46
C LYS A 82 -4.46 -19.50 11.53
N GLU A 83 -5.65 -19.88 11.97
CA GLU A 83 -6.66 -20.51 11.11
C GLU A 83 -7.02 -19.61 9.93
N PHE A 84 -7.19 -18.30 10.15
CA PHE A 84 -7.43 -17.34 9.08
C PHE A 84 -6.27 -17.29 8.08
N PHE A 85 -5.02 -17.16 8.53
CA PHE A 85 -3.86 -17.05 7.63
C PHE A 85 -3.55 -18.37 6.90
N ASN A 86 -3.84 -19.52 7.50
CA ASN A 86 -3.72 -20.83 6.84
C ASN A 86 -4.60 -20.98 5.59
N THR A 87 -5.65 -20.15 5.44
CA THR A 87 -6.45 -20.12 4.21
C THR A 87 -5.71 -19.50 3.02
N PHE A 88 -4.68 -18.69 3.28
CA PHE A 88 -3.87 -18.00 2.27
C PHE A 88 -2.47 -18.60 2.11
N ASP A 89 -1.90 -19.15 3.18
CA ASP A 89 -0.61 -19.84 3.18
C ASP A 89 -0.70 -21.13 3.99
N SER A 90 -0.85 -22.27 3.31
CA SER A 90 -0.98 -23.58 3.96
C SER A 90 0.33 -24.08 4.61
N ASN A 91 1.45 -23.37 4.42
CA ASN A 91 2.75 -23.72 5.00
C ASN A 91 3.11 -22.82 6.19
N LEU A 92 2.14 -22.10 6.76
CA LEU A 92 2.37 -21.25 7.92
C LEU A 92 2.70 -22.13 9.14
N GLU A 93 3.99 -22.35 9.40
CA GLU A 93 4.46 -23.12 10.55
C GLU A 93 4.73 -22.22 11.76
N GLY A 94 4.15 -22.59 12.91
CA GLY A 94 4.37 -21.93 14.20
C GLY A 94 3.37 -20.84 14.56
N ASP A 95 3.68 -20.06 15.59
CA ASP A 95 2.76 -19.06 16.17
C ASP A 95 3.15 -17.64 15.78
N TYR A 96 3.86 -17.52 14.65
CA TYR A 96 4.39 -16.26 14.16
C TYR A 96 4.22 -16.11 12.66
N ILE A 97 3.92 -14.89 12.23
CA ILE A 97 3.96 -14.47 10.82
C ILE A 97 4.95 -13.33 10.66
N THR A 98 5.66 -13.29 9.53
CA THR A 98 6.52 -12.16 9.19
C THR A 98 5.94 -11.41 8.00
N ILE A 99 5.60 -10.15 8.22
CA ILE A 99 5.12 -9.25 7.17
C ILE A 99 6.30 -8.45 6.64
N TYR A 100 6.52 -8.51 5.34
CA TYR A 100 7.56 -7.74 4.66
C TYR A 100 6.94 -6.55 3.93
N LYS A 101 7.62 -5.41 3.99
CA LYS A 101 7.26 -4.22 3.24
C LYS A 101 8.49 -3.67 2.54
N LYS A 102 8.45 -3.69 1.21
CA LYS A 102 9.52 -3.17 0.37
C LYS A 102 9.07 -1.87 -0.28
N PHE A 103 10.00 -0.95 -0.42
CA PHE A 103 9.82 0.28 -1.14
C PHE A 103 10.88 0.35 -2.23
N ASP A 104 10.42 0.34 -3.47
CA ASP A 104 11.24 0.65 -4.62
C ASP A 104 11.46 2.16 -4.65
N LEU A 105 12.71 2.56 -4.81
CA LEU A 105 13.05 3.97 -4.90
C LEU A 105 13.01 4.40 -6.38
N PRO A 106 12.47 5.58 -6.70
CA PRO A 106 12.45 6.07 -8.06
C PRO A 106 13.90 6.21 -8.54
N ASN A 107 14.22 5.59 -9.69
CA ASN A 107 15.50 5.82 -10.35
C ASN A 107 15.49 7.26 -10.88
N ASP A 108 16.56 8.02 -10.65
CA ASP A 108 16.67 9.45 -11.01
C ASP A 108 16.45 9.74 -12.53
N GLU A 109 16.30 8.72 -13.39
CA GLU A 109 15.92 8.88 -14.81
C GLU A 109 14.40 9.00 -15.05
N SER A 110 13.53 8.75 -14.06
CA SER A 110 12.06 8.74 -14.23
C SER A 110 11.31 9.98 -13.75
N GLU A 111 11.96 11.02 -13.21
CA GLU A 111 11.24 12.16 -12.61
C GLU A 111 10.27 12.87 -13.57
N LEU A 112 10.53 12.87 -14.88
CA LEU A 112 9.60 13.42 -15.88
C LEU A 112 8.41 12.48 -16.16
N ASP A 113 8.66 11.17 -16.20
CA ASP A 113 7.61 10.16 -16.40
C ASP A 113 6.74 9.98 -15.16
N ASP A 114 7.28 10.16 -13.96
CA ASP A 114 6.55 10.06 -12.70
C ASP A 114 5.65 11.25 -12.43
N ILE A 115 6.04 12.46 -12.85
CA ILE A 115 5.15 13.64 -12.83
C ILE A 115 4.03 13.44 -13.86
N GLY A 116 4.36 12.98 -15.07
CA GLY A 116 3.37 12.64 -16.10
C GLY A 116 2.36 11.60 -15.61
N ASN A 117 2.84 10.50 -15.03
CA ASN A 117 2.03 9.43 -14.48
C ASN A 117 1.23 9.87 -13.24
N SER A 118 1.79 10.71 -12.38
CA SER A 118 1.06 11.25 -11.22
C SER A 118 -0.02 12.24 -11.65
N ILE A 119 0.23 13.09 -12.65
CA ILE A 119 -0.76 13.99 -13.23
C ILE A 119 -1.86 13.16 -13.90
N ALA A 120 -1.51 12.15 -14.68
CA ALA A 120 -2.44 11.25 -15.33
C ALA A 120 -3.32 10.50 -14.31
N LYS A 121 -2.73 9.91 -13.27
CA LYS A 121 -3.47 9.26 -12.17
C LYS A 121 -4.40 10.22 -11.43
N ASN A 122 -3.96 11.45 -11.17
CA ASN A 122 -4.79 12.47 -10.53
C ASN A 122 -5.93 12.96 -11.44
N LEU A 123 -5.70 13.05 -12.76
CA LEU A 123 -6.75 13.36 -13.73
C LEU A 123 -7.81 12.25 -13.78
N VAL A 124 -7.38 10.99 -13.92
CA VAL A 124 -8.26 9.82 -13.94
C VAL A 124 -9.08 9.73 -12.66
N ALA A 125 -8.45 9.94 -11.49
CA ALA A 125 -9.16 9.96 -10.21
C ALA A 125 -10.20 11.09 -10.12
N ARG A 126 -9.90 12.27 -10.68
CA ARG A 126 -10.84 13.40 -10.70
C ARG A 126 -12.02 13.14 -11.63
N GLU A 127 -11.77 12.70 -12.85
CA GLU A 127 -12.80 12.36 -13.83
C GLU A 127 -13.69 11.22 -13.33
N PHE A 128 -13.10 10.19 -12.70
CA PHE A 128 -13.86 9.12 -12.08
C PHE A 128 -14.69 9.60 -10.87
N SER A 129 -14.15 10.50 -10.04
CA SER A 129 -14.92 11.10 -8.94
C SER A 129 -16.09 11.92 -9.45
N ASP A 130 -15.92 12.68 -10.53
CA ASP A 130 -16.98 13.48 -11.11
C ASP A 130 -18.02 12.59 -11.79
N PHE A 131 -17.59 11.50 -12.41
CA PHE A 131 -18.47 10.44 -12.91
C PHE A 131 -19.33 9.83 -11.79
N LEU A 132 -18.73 9.44 -10.66
CA LEU A 132 -19.48 8.91 -9.50
C LEU A 132 -20.50 9.92 -8.95
N LYS A 133 -20.17 11.22 -8.95
CA LYS A 133 -21.13 12.27 -8.59
C LYS A 133 -22.27 12.38 -9.59
N THR A 134 -21.99 12.28 -10.89
CA THR A 134 -23.01 12.27 -11.94
C THR A 134 -23.95 11.08 -11.75
N VAL A 135 -23.42 9.88 -11.52
CA VAL A 135 -24.21 8.68 -11.21
C VAL A 135 -25.08 8.89 -9.98
N ALA A 136 -24.52 9.42 -8.89
CA ALA A 136 -25.25 9.68 -7.65
C ALA A 136 -26.36 10.74 -7.81
N SER A 137 -26.26 11.63 -8.81
CA SER A 137 -27.22 12.70 -9.08
C SER A 137 -28.44 12.27 -9.92
N VAL A 138 -28.43 11.06 -10.48
CA VAL A 138 -29.56 10.54 -11.27
C VAL A 138 -30.70 10.14 -10.32
N VAL A 139 -31.74 10.98 -10.24
CA VAL A 139 -32.94 10.71 -9.43
C VAL A 139 -33.76 9.57 -10.06
N CYS A 140 -33.84 8.45 -9.34
CA CYS A 140 -34.40 7.17 -9.77
C CYS A 140 -35.90 7.24 -10.11
N LYS A 141 -36.30 6.63 -11.24
CA LYS A 141 -37.73 6.40 -11.56
C LYS A 141 -38.14 4.93 -11.49
N THR A 142 -37.26 3.96 -11.80
CA THR A 142 -37.46 2.51 -11.56
C THR A 142 -36.11 1.77 -11.47
N THR A 143 -36.04 0.68 -10.70
CA THR A 143 -34.81 -0.11 -10.41
C THR A 143 -34.18 -0.78 -11.63
N GLU A 144 -34.98 -1.27 -12.57
CA GLU A 144 -34.53 -2.07 -13.72
C GLU A 144 -33.74 -1.23 -14.74
N THR A 145 -34.30 -0.09 -15.15
CA THR A 145 -33.62 0.87 -16.06
C THR A 145 -32.40 1.57 -15.46
N THR A 146 -32.21 1.46 -14.14
CA THR A 146 -31.12 2.11 -13.41
C THR A 146 -29.86 1.26 -13.42
N LEU A 147 -30.01 -0.06 -13.29
CA LEU A 147 -28.88 -0.98 -13.31
C LEU A 147 -28.28 -1.06 -14.72
N ASP A 148 -29.13 -1.13 -15.75
CA ASP A 148 -28.68 -1.20 -17.14
C ASP A 148 -27.87 0.05 -17.55
N LYS A 149 -28.33 1.24 -17.15
CA LYS A 149 -27.59 2.49 -17.41
C LYS A 149 -26.30 2.58 -16.62
N LEU A 150 -26.27 2.07 -15.40
CA LEU A 150 -25.06 2.04 -14.59
C LEU A 150 -24.02 1.11 -15.23
N VAL A 151 -24.45 -0.10 -15.64
CA VAL A 151 -23.60 -1.08 -16.34
C VAL A 151 -23.08 -0.49 -17.64
N GLU A 152 -23.93 0.10 -18.49
CA GLU A 152 -23.53 0.72 -19.75
C GLU A 152 -22.51 1.85 -19.53
N THR A 153 -22.67 2.64 -18.48
CA THR A 153 -21.74 3.75 -18.22
C THR A 153 -20.41 3.29 -17.63
N VAL A 154 -20.41 2.22 -16.82
CA VAL A 154 -19.18 1.59 -16.32
C VAL A 154 -18.41 0.92 -17.47
N ASP A 155 -19.11 0.20 -18.36
CA ASP A 155 -18.51 -0.44 -19.54
C ASP A 155 -17.90 0.59 -20.49
N LYS A 156 -18.56 1.73 -20.67
CA LYS A 156 -18.03 2.84 -21.47
C LYS A 156 -16.77 3.44 -20.84
N ALA A 157 -16.79 3.72 -19.54
CA ALA A 157 -15.64 4.26 -18.83
C ALA A 157 -14.43 3.30 -18.88
N TYR A 158 -14.68 2.00 -18.74
CA TYR A 158 -13.64 0.98 -18.87
C TYR A 158 -13.06 0.94 -20.30
N THR A 159 -13.92 0.99 -21.32
CA THR A 159 -13.49 1.01 -22.73
C THR A 159 -12.66 2.23 -23.07
N ASP A 160 -13.06 3.41 -22.58
CA ASP A 160 -12.33 4.66 -22.78
C ASP A 160 -10.95 4.60 -22.10
N LEU A 161 -10.86 4.04 -20.89
CA LEU A 161 -9.58 3.85 -20.19
C LEU A 161 -8.66 2.85 -20.93
N TRP A 162 -9.21 1.73 -21.39
CA TRP A 162 -8.46 0.74 -22.19
C TRP A 162 -7.91 1.35 -23.49
N ASN A 163 -8.72 2.11 -24.22
CA ASN A 163 -8.30 2.77 -25.47
C ASN A 163 -7.21 3.82 -25.26
N ASN A 164 -7.06 4.34 -24.03
CA ASN A 164 -5.99 5.26 -23.64
C ASN A 164 -4.75 4.55 -23.07
N GLY A 165 -4.64 3.22 -23.20
CA GLY A 165 -3.44 2.45 -22.87
C GLY A 165 -3.32 2.03 -21.40
N TYR A 166 -4.40 2.12 -20.62
CA TYR A 166 -4.42 1.62 -19.24
C TYR A 166 -4.76 0.12 -19.23
N GLU A 167 -3.92 -0.68 -18.57
CA GLU A 167 -4.19 -2.11 -18.39
C GLU A 167 -5.17 -2.37 -17.22
N PRO A 168 -5.95 -3.48 -17.23
CA PRO A 168 -7.04 -3.71 -16.27
C PRO A 168 -6.55 -3.89 -14.84
N ASP A 169 -5.33 -4.40 -14.68
CA ASP A 169 -4.62 -4.52 -13.41
C ASP A 169 -4.14 -3.16 -12.87
N GLN A 170 -3.99 -2.15 -13.72
CA GLN A 170 -3.72 -0.76 -13.31
C GLN A 170 -5.01 -0.01 -12.90
N LEU A 171 -6.17 -0.50 -13.33
CA LEU A 171 -7.48 0.09 -13.06
C LEU A 171 -8.10 -0.39 -11.75
N TYR A 172 -7.38 -1.16 -10.91
CA TYR A 172 -7.78 -1.70 -9.59
C TYR A 172 -9.02 -0.99 -9.01
N ILE A 173 -10.20 -1.58 -9.22
CA ILE A 173 -11.46 -1.12 -8.63
C ILE A 173 -11.69 -1.95 -7.37
N PRO A 174 -11.44 -1.46 -6.14
CA PRO A 174 -11.70 -2.23 -4.93
C PRO A 174 -13.18 -2.25 -4.53
N TYR A 175 -14.11 -1.86 -5.41
CA TYR A 175 -15.52 -1.74 -5.08
C TYR A 175 -16.39 -2.13 -6.28
N LEU A 176 -16.85 -3.39 -6.33
CA LEU A 176 -18.19 -3.74 -6.83
C LEU A 176 -18.63 -5.22 -6.74
N LEU A 177 -18.01 -6.10 -5.95
CA LEU A 177 -18.59 -7.47 -5.73
C LEU A 177 -18.55 -8.00 -4.28
N ASN A 178 -18.45 -7.13 -3.27
CA ASN A 178 -18.67 -7.51 -1.86
C ASN A 178 -20.02 -7.04 -1.29
N ASN A 179 -21.02 -6.79 -2.14
CA ASN A 179 -22.42 -6.95 -1.73
C ASN A 179 -22.81 -8.35 -2.21
N GLU A 180 -22.83 -9.36 -1.35
CA GLU A 180 -24.04 -9.66 -0.58
C GLU A 180 -25.33 -9.31 -1.34
N ILE A 181 -25.51 -9.93 -2.51
CA ILE A 181 -26.86 -10.36 -2.87
C ILE A 181 -27.19 -11.46 -1.87
N ARG A 182 -27.83 -11.03 -0.78
CA ARG A 182 -28.57 -11.88 0.15
C ARG A 182 -29.32 -12.97 -0.62
N LYS A 183 -29.02 -14.21 -0.30
CA LYS A 183 -30.00 -15.28 -0.20
C LYS A 183 -29.81 -15.98 1.13
#